data_AF-A0A1I8EUT1-F1
#
_entry.id   AF-A0A1I8EUT1-F1
#
_cell.length_a   1.000
_cell.length_b   1.000
_cell.length_c   1.000
_cell.angle_alpha   90.00
_cell.angle_beta   90.00
_cell.angle_gamma   90.00
#
_symmetry.space_group_name_H-M   'P 1'
#
loop_
_entity.id
_entity.type
_entity.pdbx_description
1 polymer ?
#
loop_
_entity_poly.entity_id
_entity_poly.type
_entity_poly.pdbx_seq_one_letter_code
_entity_poly.pdbx_strand_id
1 'polypeptide(L)'
;MYNDEFPYPNNDTSSGTSGHTKEVVVFGKSNGFWLIHSVPKFPRNDTYEYHSLGVNTQMGLCIPMSYSQLHKIAQMADDIPILVKVVSKEYHRAAPYVSRVLMYSSASHLYFDLVTAALKSPLKTETWQNKTSKNRNLHS
;
A
#
# COMPACT_ATOMS: atom_id res chain seq x y z
N MET A 1 -2.30 -8.89 6.47
CA MET A 1 -1.50 -7.77 5.92
C MET A 1 -1.30 -8.01 4.42
N TYR A 2 -0.94 -6.99 3.65
CA TYR A 2 -0.52 -7.13 2.26
C TYR A 2 0.86 -6.49 2.08
N ASN A 3 1.77 -7.18 1.41
CA ASN A 3 3.06 -6.65 0.98
C ASN A 3 3.51 -7.49 -0.22
N ASP A 4 3.76 -6.85 -1.36
CA ASP A 4 4.23 -7.52 -2.57
C ASP A 4 5.65 -8.08 -2.42
N GLU A 5 6.39 -7.62 -1.41
CA GLU A 5 7.68 -8.15 -0.96
C GLU A 5 7.53 -8.71 0.46
N PHE A 6 7.45 -10.03 0.57
CA PHE A 6 6.90 -10.68 1.74
C PHE A 6 7.80 -10.47 2.97
N PRO A 7 7.24 -10.36 4.18
CA PRO A 7 8.01 -10.38 5.41
C PRO A 7 8.59 -11.78 5.70
N TYR A 8 9.53 -11.84 6.65
CA TYR A 8 10.02 -13.10 7.21
C TYR A 8 8.84 -13.97 7.71
N PRO A 9 8.86 -15.31 7.52
CA PRO A 9 9.97 -16.13 7.01
C PRO A 9 10.10 -16.21 5.49
N ASN A 10 9.17 -15.64 4.74
CA ASN A 10 9.11 -15.79 3.28
C ASN A 10 9.75 -14.59 2.56
N ASN A 11 10.76 -13.95 3.15
CA ASN A 11 11.33 -12.68 2.70
C ASN A 11 12.13 -12.73 1.39
N ASP A 12 12.26 -13.91 0.80
CA ASP A 12 12.75 -14.14 -0.56
C ASP A 12 11.62 -14.18 -1.61
N THR A 13 10.37 -14.13 -1.17
CA THR A 13 9.20 -14.10 -2.04
C THR A 13 8.81 -12.67 -2.38
N SER A 14 8.76 -12.36 -3.67
CA SER A 14 8.16 -11.14 -4.18
C SER A 14 7.21 -11.41 -5.35
N SER A 15 6.32 -10.47 -5.62
CA SER A 15 5.37 -10.55 -6.73
C SER A 15 5.59 -9.45 -7.76
N GLY A 16 5.93 -9.83 -8.98
CA GLY A 16 5.99 -8.91 -10.12
C GLY A 16 4.65 -8.71 -10.86
N THR A 17 3.60 -9.46 -10.49
CA THR A 17 2.28 -9.34 -11.14
C THR A 17 1.20 -8.91 -10.16
N SER A 18 1.56 -8.61 -8.92
CA SER A 18 0.62 -8.13 -7.92
C SER A 18 0.76 -6.64 -7.72
N GLY A 19 -0.27 -6.02 -7.16
CA GLY A 19 -0.23 -4.60 -6.83
C GLY A 19 1.00 -4.26 -5.99
N HIS A 20 1.81 -3.31 -6.43
CA HIS A 20 2.96 -2.79 -5.69
C HIS A 20 2.49 -1.84 -4.58
N THR A 21 1.80 -2.40 -3.59
CA THR A 21 1.28 -1.70 -2.40
C THR A 21 1.64 -2.49 -1.14
N LYS A 22 1.66 -1.82 0.02
CA LYS A 22 2.01 -2.44 1.28
C LYS A 22 1.14 -1.84 2.38
N GLU A 23 0.34 -2.69 3.00
CA GLU A 23 -0.76 -2.26 3.85
C GLU A 23 -0.99 -3.21 5.03
N VAL A 24 -1.35 -2.61 6.16
CA VAL A 24 -1.77 -3.32 7.37
C VAL A 24 -3.12 -2.76 7.82
N VAL A 25 -4.09 -3.64 7.97
CA VAL A 25 -5.40 -3.31 8.52
C VAL A 25 -5.58 -4.11 9.80
N VAL A 26 -5.83 -3.41 10.91
CA VAL A 26 -6.07 -4.01 12.22
C VAL A 26 -7.33 -3.41 12.81
N PHE A 27 -8.28 -4.26 13.20
CA PHE A 27 -9.49 -3.84 13.90
C PHE A 27 -9.73 -4.71 15.14
N GLY A 28 -9.96 -4.05 16.26
CA GLY A 28 -10.52 -4.64 17.47
C GLY A 28 -12.05 -4.54 17.47
N LYS A 29 -12.66 -4.68 18.66
CA LYS A 29 -14.12 -4.66 18.80
C LYS A 29 -14.78 -3.33 18.44
N SER A 30 -14.10 -2.21 18.72
CA SER A 30 -14.65 -0.86 18.57
C SER A 30 -13.85 0.03 17.63
N ASN A 31 -12.53 -0.17 17.56
CA ASN A 31 -11.59 0.72 16.87
C ASN A 31 -10.53 -0.10 16.14
N GLY A 32 -9.84 0.55 15.21
CA GLY A 32 -8.76 -0.02 14.44
C GLY A 32 -7.93 1.06 13.74
N PHE A 33 -7.05 0.62 12.86
CA PHE A 33 -6.29 1.50 11.99
C PHE A 33 -5.99 0.83 10.64
N TRP A 34 -5.78 1.67 9.63
CA TRP A 34 -5.21 1.29 8.35
C TRP A 34 -3.88 2.01 8.19
N LEU A 35 -2.82 1.22 8.03
CA LEU A 35 -1.48 1.69 7.76
C LEU A 35 -1.16 1.40 6.30
N ILE A 36 -0.86 2.45 5.55
CA ILE A 36 -0.34 2.39 4.18
C ILE A 36 1.14 2.76 4.26
N HIS A 37 2.03 1.96 3.68
CA HIS A 37 3.47 2.22 3.74
C HIS A 37 4.22 1.79 2.48
N SER A 38 5.49 2.18 2.38
CA SER A 38 6.38 1.75 1.28
C SER A 38 7.43 0.72 1.71
N VAL A 39 7.52 0.40 3.01
CA VAL A 39 8.57 -0.46 3.60
C VAL A 39 8.47 -1.93 3.16
N PRO A 40 9.45 -2.47 2.39
CA PRO A 40 9.44 -3.86 1.97
C PRO A 40 9.74 -4.81 3.14
N LYS A 41 9.25 -6.05 3.05
CA LYS A 41 9.53 -7.12 4.03
C LYS A 41 9.12 -6.79 5.47
N PHE A 42 8.25 -5.79 5.65
CA PHE A 42 7.74 -5.29 6.93
C PHE A 42 6.27 -5.65 7.11
N PRO A 43 5.82 -5.99 8.32
CA PRO A 43 6.60 -6.13 9.56
C PRO A 43 7.25 -7.51 9.63
N ARG A 44 8.43 -7.55 10.24
CA ARG A 44 9.02 -8.82 10.69
C ARG A 44 8.21 -9.38 11.84
N ASN A 45 8.24 -10.70 11.92
CA ASN A 45 7.35 -11.47 12.76
C ASN A 45 8.04 -12.02 14.02
N ASP A 46 9.36 -12.06 13.97
CA ASP A 46 10.30 -12.55 14.97
C ASP A 46 10.98 -11.41 15.73
N THR A 47 11.23 -10.28 15.06
CA THR A 47 11.88 -9.09 15.65
C THR A 47 11.22 -7.81 15.19
N TYR A 48 11.29 -6.76 16.02
CA TYR A 48 10.94 -5.40 15.60
C TYR A 48 12.16 -4.78 14.92
N GLU A 49 12.36 -5.13 13.65
CA GLU A 49 13.41 -4.52 12.84
C GLU A 49 12.79 -3.79 11.66
N TYR A 50 13.22 -2.55 11.50
CA TYR A 50 13.02 -1.82 10.27
C TYR A 50 14.08 -2.26 9.28
N HIS A 51 13.68 -2.87 8.16
CA HIS A 51 14.64 -3.40 7.21
C HIS A 51 15.49 -2.26 6.64
N SER A 52 16.77 -2.21 7.05
CA SER A 52 17.69 -1.10 6.80
C SER A 52 18.30 -1.14 5.39
N LEU A 53 17.49 -1.41 4.35
CA LEU A 53 17.97 -1.24 2.97
C LEU A 53 18.24 0.22 2.61
N GLY A 54 18.13 1.16 3.57
CA GLY A 54 19.11 2.24 3.85
C GLY A 54 19.42 3.24 2.75
N VAL A 55 18.80 3.12 1.59
CA VAL A 55 19.17 3.83 0.36
C VAL A 55 18.01 4.68 -0.14
N ASN A 56 16.77 4.32 0.19
CA ASN A 56 15.56 5.05 -0.21
C ASN A 56 14.72 5.46 0.99
N THR A 57 14.40 6.76 1.08
CA THR A 57 13.42 7.29 2.03
C THR A 57 12.06 6.60 1.83
N GLN A 58 11.42 6.25 2.94
CA GLN A 58 10.12 5.57 2.95
C GLN A 58 9.04 6.51 3.52
N MET A 59 7.78 6.28 3.16
CA MET A 59 6.65 6.94 3.79
C MET A 59 5.72 5.93 4.46
N GLY A 60 4.97 6.41 5.45
CA GLY A 60 3.87 5.69 6.07
C GLY A 60 2.75 6.65 6.47
N LEU A 61 1.51 6.26 6.21
CA LEU A 61 0.30 6.97 6.61
C LEU A 61 -0.54 6.03 7.47
N CYS A 62 -0.80 6.42 8.73
CA CYS A 62 -1.66 5.68 9.65
C CYS A 62 -2.96 6.44 9.85
N ILE A 63 -4.08 5.79 9.54
CA ILE A 63 -5.42 6.36 9.63
C ILE A 63 -6.18 5.60 10.74
N PRO A 64 -6.37 6.19 11.93
CA PRO A 64 -7.19 5.59 12.97
C PRO A 64 -8.67 5.66 12.58
N MET A 65 -9.41 4.60 12.87
CA MET A 65 -10.82 4.48 12.47
C MET A 65 -11.65 3.77 13.54
N SER A 66 -12.91 4.14 13.64
CA SER A 66 -13.89 3.31 14.37
C SER A 66 -14.26 2.09 13.53
N TYR A 67 -14.53 0.95 14.18
CA TYR A 67 -15.03 -0.26 13.52
C TYR A 67 -16.30 0.02 12.71
N SER A 68 -17.14 0.95 13.15
CA SER A 68 -18.35 1.36 12.41
C SER A 68 -18.03 1.95 11.04
N GLN A 69 -16.83 2.47 10.81
CA GLN A 69 -16.37 3.05 9.55
C GLN A 69 -15.67 2.03 8.64
N LEU A 70 -15.49 0.78 9.10
CA LEU A 70 -14.85 -0.28 8.31
C LEU A 70 -15.55 -0.47 6.95
N HIS A 71 -16.87 -0.30 6.89
CA HIS A 71 -17.61 -0.40 5.62
C HIS A 71 -17.24 0.69 4.60
N LYS A 72 -16.78 1.87 5.05
CA LYS A 72 -16.39 2.97 4.16
C LYS A 72 -15.13 2.65 3.36
N ILE A 73 -14.21 1.93 4.00
CA ILE A 73 -13.03 1.40 3.34
C ILE A 73 -13.34 0.07 2.63
N ALA A 74 -14.30 -0.71 3.13
CA ALA A 74 -14.82 -1.90 2.44
C ALA A 74 -15.47 -1.56 1.09
N GLN A 75 -16.06 -0.38 0.96
CA GLN A 75 -16.66 0.05 -0.30
C GLN A 75 -15.60 0.45 -1.34
N MET A 76 -14.40 0.81 -0.90
CA MET A 76 -13.20 0.88 -1.74
C MET A 76 -12.52 -0.49 -1.92
N ALA A 77 -13.01 -1.54 -1.23
CA ALA A 77 -12.27 -2.79 -1.06
C ALA A 77 -12.44 -3.81 -2.16
N ASP A 78 -13.37 -3.64 -3.12
CA ASP A 78 -13.32 -4.46 -4.34
C ASP A 78 -11.91 -4.42 -4.96
N ASP A 79 -11.22 -3.27 -4.83
CA ASP A 79 -9.84 -3.05 -5.25
C ASP A 79 -8.80 -3.12 -4.12
N ILE A 80 -9.21 -3.29 -2.85
CA ILE A 80 -8.31 -3.46 -1.67
C ILE A 80 -8.57 -4.84 -1.01
N PRO A 81 -7.92 -5.89 -1.50
CA PRO A 81 -8.20 -7.30 -1.19
C PRO A 81 -8.01 -7.69 0.27
N ILE A 82 -7.15 -6.98 1.00
CA ILE A 82 -7.03 -7.22 2.44
C ILE A 82 -8.27 -6.75 3.19
N LEU A 83 -8.90 -5.66 2.74
CA LEU A 83 -10.12 -5.17 3.34
C LEU A 83 -11.29 -6.11 3.06
N VAL A 84 -11.36 -6.74 1.87
CA VAL A 84 -12.35 -7.80 1.58
C VAL A 84 -12.27 -8.91 2.61
N LYS A 85 -11.07 -9.41 2.91
CA LYS A 85 -10.86 -10.51 3.88
C LYS A 85 -11.16 -10.11 5.32
N VAL A 86 -10.83 -8.88 5.70
CA VAL A 86 -11.19 -8.34 7.03
C VAL A 86 -12.71 -8.22 7.17
N VAL A 87 -13.39 -7.72 6.14
CA VAL A 87 -14.84 -7.52 6.11
C VAL A 87 -15.60 -8.84 6.09
N SER A 88 -15.11 -9.85 5.36
CA SER A 88 -15.68 -11.21 5.33
C SER A 88 -15.45 -11.99 6.63
N LYS A 89 -14.79 -11.39 7.62
CA LYS A 89 -14.37 -12.02 8.88
C LYS A 89 -13.43 -13.22 8.70
N GLU A 90 -12.80 -13.35 7.54
CA GLU A 90 -11.72 -14.30 7.27
C GLU A 90 -10.38 -13.78 7.80
N TYR A 91 -10.35 -13.34 9.06
CA TYR A 91 -9.11 -12.88 9.70
C TYR A 91 -8.49 -13.97 10.57
N HIS A 92 -7.22 -14.24 10.33
CA HIS A 92 -6.42 -15.11 11.18
C HIS A 92 -5.80 -14.30 12.33
N ARG A 93 -5.82 -14.86 13.54
CA ARG A 93 -5.19 -14.27 14.75
C ARG A 93 -3.66 -14.28 14.72
N ALA A 94 -3.04 -14.88 13.71
CA ALA A 94 -1.59 -15.04 13.62
C ALA A 94 -1.00 -14.21 12.48
N ALA A 95 0.03 -13.42 12.79
CA ALA A 95 0.88 -12.74 11.81
C ALA A 95 1.98 -13.69 11.26
N PRO A 96 2.57 -13.42 10.07
CA PRO A 96 2.17 -12.42 9.10
C PRO A 96 1.29 -13.08 8.04
N TYR A 97 0.04 -12.65 7.93
CA TYR A 97 -0.77 -12.98 6.77
C TYR A 97 -0.34 -12.12 5.59
N VAL A 98 0.01 -12.75 4.45
CA VAL A 98 0.31 -12.08 3.18
C VAL A 98 -0.68 -12.56 2.12
N SER A 99 -1.36 -11.63 1.45
CA SER A 99 -2.20 -11.94 0.30
C SER A 99 -1.48 -11.52 -0.99
N ARG A 100 -1.71 -12.22 -2.09
CA ARG A 100 -1.23 -11.85 -3.43
C ARG A 100 -2.41 -11.39 -4.26
N VAL A 101 -2.28 -10.26 -4.98
CA VAL A 101 -3.44 -9.63 -5.65
C VAL A 101 -3.01 -9.02 -6.96
N LEU A 102 -3.65 -9.41 -8.05
CA LEU A 102 -3.50 -8.73 -9.35
C LEU A 102 -4.30 -7.42 -9.36
N MET A 103 -3.62 -6.32 -9.69
CA MET A 103 -4.25 -5.02 -9.96
C MET A 103 -4.07 -4.68 -11.44
N TYR A 104 -5.13 -4.22 -12.09
CA TYR A 104 -5.11 -3.78 -13.48
C TYR A 104 -5.47 -2.29 -13.51
N SER A 105 -4.66 -1.48 -14.19
CA SER A 105 -4.97 -0.08 -14.45
C SER A 105 -4.88 0.20 -15.94
N SER A 106 -5.85 0.94 -16.47
CA SER A 106 -5.85 1.45 -17.85
C SER A 106 -5.33 2.90 -17.94
N ALA A 107 -4.95 3.53 -16.81
CA ALA A 107 -4.47 4.89 -16.80
C ALA A 107 -3.10 4.98 -17.49
N SER A 108 -2.98 5.88 -18.47
CA SER A 108 -1.71 6.13 -19.14
C SER A 108 -0.74 6.87 -18.22
N HIS A 109 -1.25 7.81 -17.44
CA HIS A 109 -0.51 8.49 -16.39
C HIS A 109 -1.32 8.59 -15.10
N LEU A 110 -1.06 7.70 -14.15
CA LEU A 110 -1.80 7.58 -12.88
C LEU A 110 -2.10 8.93 -12.20
N TYR A 111 -1.10 9.80 -12.08
CA TYR A 111 -1.25 11.08 -11.38
C TYR A 111 -2.15 12.09 -12.11
N PHE A 112 -2.12 12.13 -13.45
CA PHE A 112 -2.82 13.17 -14.22
C PHE A 112 -4.17 12.68 -14.77
N ASP A 113 -4.31 11.38 -15.02
CA ASP A 113 -5.54 10.81 -15.55
C ASP A 113 -6.51 10.43 -14.42
N LEU A 114 -5.98 10.04 -13.26
CA LEU A 114 -6.79 9.54 -12.14
C LEU A 114 -6.80 10.51 -10.94
N VAL A 115 -5.63 10.87 -10.41
CA VAL A 115 -5.56 11.60 -9.13
C VAL A 115 -6.08 13.04 -9.24
N THR A 116 -5.63 13.81 -10.23
CA THR A 116 -6.12 15.18 -10.47
C THR A 116 -7.61 15.21 -10.78
N ALA A 117 -8.12 14.25 -11.54
CA ALA A 117 -9.53 14.12 -11.88
C ALA A 117 -10.38 13.88 -10.62
N ALA A 118 -9.93 13.00 -9.73
CA ALA A 118 -10.59 12.73 -8.45
C ALA A 118 -10.55 13.94 -7.51
N LEU A 119 -9.41 14.63 -7.42
CA LEU A 119 -9.23 15.81 -6.56
C LEU A 119 -9.88 17.09 -7.12
N LYS A 120 -10.24 17.10 -8.40
CA LYS A 120 -10.67 18.30 -9.15
C LYS A 120 -9.67 19.45 -8.99
N SER A 121 -8.39 19.13 -8.90
CA SER A 121 -7.32 20.08 -8.60
C SER A 121 -5.99 19.60 -9.22
N PRO A 122 -5.16 20.52 -9.75
CA PRO A 122 -3.86 20.16 -10.30
C PRO A 122 -2.87 19.77 -9.20
N LEU A 123 -1.96 18.85 -9.53
CA LEU A 123 -0.84 18.48 -8.67
C LEU A 123 0.37 19.37 -8.95
N LYS A 124 1.09 19.77 -7.90
CA LYS A 124 2.38 20.47 -8.00
C LYS A 124 3.48 19.48 -8.36
N THR A 125 3.75 19.37 -9.65
CA THR A 125 4.62 18.35 -10.25
C THR A 125 5.79 18.94 -11.03
N GLU A 126 5.93 20.27 -11.04
CA GLU A 126 6.89 21.04 -11.85
C GLU A 126 8.36 20.63 -11.62
N THR A 127 8.66 20.06 -10.45
CA THR A 127 10.02 19.64 -10.07
C THR A 127 10.15 18.12 -9.87
N TRP A 128 9.13 17.34 -10.21
CA TRP A 128 9.16 15.89 -10.04
C TRP A 128 10.14 15.23 -11.02
N GLN A 129 10.96 14.32 -10.51
CA GLN A 129 11.86 13.50 -11.33
C GLN A 129 11.09 12.30 -11.91
N ASN A 130 10.50 12.49 -13.10
CA ASN A 130 9.69 11.43 -13.74
C ASN A 130 10.52 10.49 -14.64
N LYS A 131 11.83 10.72 -14.78
CA LYS A 131 12.80 9.88 -15.51
C LYS A 131 14.18 10.00 -14.86
N THR A 132 15.05 9.00 -15.07
CA THR A 132 16.45 9.08 -14.65
C THR A 132 17.17 10.23 -15.37
N SER A 133 17.99 10.98 -14.64
CA SER A 133 18.77 12.18 -15.05
C SER A 133 19.67 12.04 -16.30
N LYS A 134 19.73 10.86 -16.93
CA LYS A 134 20.52 10.63 -18.15
C LYS A 134 20.01 11.37 -19.40
N ASN A 135 18.84 12.00 -19.36
CA ASN A 135 18.38 12.90 -20.42
C ASN A 135 17.99 14.27 -19.83
N ARG A 136 18.91 15.22 -19.93
CA ARG A 136 18.59 16.65 -19.78
C ARG A 136 17.82 17.08 -21.02
N ASN A 137 16.50 17.06 -20.94
CA ASN A 137 15.61 17.93 -21.73
C ASN A 137 14.26 17.91 -21.00
N LEU A 138 14.19 18.71 -19.93
CA LEU A 138 12.96 19.11 -19.29
C LEU A 138 12.24 20.04 -20.26
N HIS A 139 11.27 19.53 -20.99
CA HIS A 139 10.15 20.36 -21.42
C HIS A 139 8.89 19.80 -20.76
N SER A 140 8.40 20.63 -19.85
CA SER A 140 7.07 20.60 -19.27
C SER A 140 5.99 20.61 -20.36
#